data_AF-A0A4Q3KB90-F1
#
_entry.id   AF-A0A4Q3KB90-F1
#
_cell.length_a   1.000
_cell.length_b   1.000
_cell.length_c   1.000
_cell.angle_alpha   90.00
_cell.angle_beta   90.00
_cell.angle_gamma   90.00
#
_symmetry.space_group_name_H-M   'P 1'
#
loop_
_entity.id
_entity.type
_entity.pdbx_description
1 polymer ?
#
loop_
_entity_poly.entity_id
_entity_poly.type
_entity_poly.pdbx_seq_one_letter_code
_entity_poly.pdbx_strand_id
1 'polypeptide(L)'
;MDGTGAGAETLVGTGVAGNRYNYAIRSLHDRLNATYTVKACNTAGCGPASAPLAMNANLAIGYIKASNPDRADHFAESMAVSEDGNTLVVGATAEASNAAGVNGDQTNNALRGAGAVYVFTRSAGVWAQQAYLKASNPMKDAKFGSSVSVSADGNTLAVGASGEGGESQGINGDQSNVGTSYPGAVYVFSRSGGAWAQEAYVKASNSKVGFKFGSAVALSSNGNVMAVGAPGASVSGNTSLGAAYVFTRTSGTWAEQTFLIPSQDWAGHRHRRRPDRQLGLERRRGVCVYAFWHCLDAVSLCEGEQCRGA
;
A
#
# COMPACT_ATOMS: atom_id res chain seq x y z
N MET A 1 -2.48 24.05 -14.97
CA MET A 1 -2.09 25.47 -14.83
C MET A 1 -3.12 26.13 -13.95
N ASP A 2 -2.67 26.66 -12.82
CA ASP A 2 -3.53 27.26 -11.81
C ASP A 2 -4.14 28.54 -12.40
N GLY A 3 -5.43 28.47 -12.73
CA GLY A 3 -6.17 29.62 -13.25
C GLY A 3 -6.18 30.75 -12.22
N THR A 4 -6.08 31.99 -12.71
CA THR A 4 -5.93 33.21 -11.90
C THR A 4 -7.23 33.67 -11.22
N GLY A 5 -8.12 32.75 -10.81
CA GLY A 5 -9.45 33.12 -10.29
C GLY A 5 -10.09 32.08 -9.39
N ALA A 6 -11.14 32.51 -8.68
CA ALA A 6 -11.95 31.62 -7.85
C ALA A 6 -12.50 30.46 -8.70
N GLY A 7 -12.29 29.23 -8.25
CA GLY A 7 -12.93 28.06 -8.86
C GLY A 7 -14.44 28.11 -8.66
N ALA A 8 -15.18 27.38 -9.49
CA ALA A 8 -16.61 27.19 -9.27
C ALA A 8 -16.86 26.58 -7.89
N GLU A 9 -17.88 27.08 -7.19
CA GLU A 9 -18.29 26.51 -5.91
C GLU A 9 -18.78 25.08 -6.12
N THR A 10 -18.36 24.17 -5.25
CA THR A 10 -18.77 22.77 -5.26
C THR A 10 -19.68 22.51 -4.07
N LEU A 11 -20.81 21.83 -4.31
CA LEU A 11 -21.70 21.40 -3.23
C LEU A 11 -21.01 20.29 -2.42
N VAL A 12 -20.66 20.60 -1.18
CA VAL A 12 -19.93 19.68 -0.28
C VAL A 12 -20.84 18.83 0.62
N GLY A 13 -22.14 19.13 0.69
CA GLY A 13 -23.13 18.37 1.46
C GLY A 13 -24.55 18.95 1.38
N THR A 14 -25.56 18.11 1.60
CA THR A 14 -26.99 18.49 1.70
C THR A 14 -27.60 17.94 2.98
N GLY A 15 -28.73 18.49 3.43
CA GLY A 15 -29.48 17.94 4.58
C GLY A 15 -28.72 17.97 5.91
N VAL A 16 -27.84 18.96 6.10
CA VAL A 16 -27.03 19.09 7.32
C VAL A 16 -27.94 19.41 8.51
N ALA A 17 -28.29 18.39 9.29
CA ALA A 17 -29.20 18.48 10.44
C ALA A 17 -28.49 18.80 11.76
N GLY A 18 -27.16 18.74 11.79
CA GLY A 18 -26.32 19.02 12.96
C GLY A 18 -25.54 20.34 12.83
N ASN A 19 -24.92 20.79 13.92
CA ASN A 19 -24.02 21.95 13.93
C ASN A 19 -22.59 21.61 13.44
N ARG A 20 -22.35 20.39 12.96
CA ARG A 20 -21.06 19.91 12.46
C ARG A 20 -21.27 19.04 11.23
N TYR A 21 -20.38 19.21 10.25
CA TYR A 21 -20.31 18.39 9.05
C TYR A 21 -18.84 18.26 8.64
N ASN A 22 -18.37 17.04 8.40
CA ASN A 22 -16.99 16.78 8.00
C ASN A 22 -16.94 16.58 6.48
N TYR A 23 -16.09 17.34 5.80
CA TYR A 23 -15.81 17.18 4.38
C TYR A 23 -14.31 17.05 4.16
N ALA A 24 -13.87 15.97 3.53
CA ALA A 24 -12.47 15.75 3.19
C ALA A 24 -12.22 16.22 1.76
N ILE A 25 -11.38 17.24 1.60
CA ILE A 25 -10.92 17.68 0.29
C ILE A 25 -9.82 16.72 -0.15
N ARG A 26 -10.08 15.93 -1.19
CA ARG A 26 -9.07 15.08 -1.82
C ARG A 26 -8.15 15.92 -2.72
N SER A 27 -6.91 15.47 -2.87
CA SER A 27 -5.93 16.06 -3.80
C SER A 27 -5.56 17.52 -3.55
N LEU A 28 -5.28 17.88 -2.31
CA LEU A 28 -4.78 19.22 -1.95
C LEU A 28 -3.52 19.66 -2.71
N HIS A 29 -2.76 18.68 -3.23
CA HIS A 29 -1.58 18.91 -4.05
C HIS A 29 -1.89 19.51 -5.42
N ASP A 30 -3.12 19.36 -5.94
CA ASP A 30 -3.51 19.92 -7.24
C ASP A 30 -3.66 21.44 -7.21
N ARG A 31 -3.73 22.05 -6.02
CA ARG A 31 -3.84 23.51 -5.84
C ARG A 31 -3.02 24.00 -4.66
N LEU A 32 -1.71 23.76 -4.73
CA LEU A 32 -0.74 24.36 -3.81
C LEU A 32 -0.90 25.88 -3.85
N ASN A 33 -1.12 26.51 -2.69
CA ASN A 33 -1.45 27.94 -2.49
C ASN A 33 -2.92 28.35 -2.68
N ALA A 34 -3.86 27.41 -2.84
CA ALA A 34 -5.28 27.75 -2.75
C ALA A 34 -5.69 28.06 -1.30
N THR A 35 -6.63 29.00 -1.17
CA THR A 35 -7.39 29.22 0.04
C THR A 35 -8.81 28.68 -0.15
N TYR A 36 -9.33 28.02 0.87
CA TYR A 36 -10.66 27.42 0.85
C TYR A 36 -11.57 28.16 1.82
N THR A 37 -12.79 28.44 1.41
CA THR A 37 -13.84 28.93 2.30
C THR A 37 -15.05 28.03 2.17
N VAL A 38 -15.86 27.99 3.22
CA VAL A 38 -17.15 27.27 3.21
C VAL A 38 -18.25 28.25 3.60
N LYS A 39 -19.42 28.11 2.99
CA LYS A 39 -20.63 28.87 3.36
C LYS A 39 -21.80 27.92 3.51
N ALA A 40 -22.71 28.25 4.42
CA ALA A 40 -23.96 27.50 4.60
C ALA A 40 -25.06 28.15 3.76
N CYS A 41 -25.84 27.34 3.05
CA CYS A 41 -26.96 27.79 2.22
C CYS A 41 -28.26 27.08 2.59
N ASN A 42 -29.38 27.79 2.48
CA ASN A 42 -30.73 27.25 2.58
C ASN A 42 -31.61 27.81 1.45
N THR A 43 -32.92 27.56 1.50
CA THR A 43 -33.88 28.03 0.49
C THR A 43 -34.01 29.55 0.42
N ALA A 44 -33.60 30.28 1.47
CA ALA A 44 -33.59 31.74 1.51
C ALA A 44 -32.25 32.35 1.01
N GLY A 45 -31.23 31.53 0.73
CA GLY A 45 -29.93 31.96 0.22
C GLY A 45 -28.74 31.43 1.03
N CYS A 46 -27.56 31.98 0.76
CA CYS A 46 -26.32 31.61 1.44
C CYS A 46 -25.88 32.66 2.46
N GLY A 47 -25.40 32.19 3.61
CA GLY A 47 -24.72 33.02 4.60
C GLY A 47 -23.31 33.44 4.16
N PRO A 48 -22.59 34.20 5.00
CA PRO A 48 -21.22 34.60 4.71
C PRO A 48 -20.29 33.40 4.62
N ALA A 49 -19.25 33.54 3.81
CA ALA A 49 -18.16 32.58 3.75
C ALA A 49 -17.36 32.58 5.06
N SER A 50 -16.81 31.42 5.42
CA SER A 50 -15.88 31.27 6.53
C SER A 50 -14.62 32.10 6.30
N ALA A 51 -13.82 32.27 7.36
CA ALA A 51 -12.43 32.70 7.19
C ALA A 51 -11.71 31.75 6.22
N PRO A 52 -10.84 32.28 5.32
CA PRO A 52 -10.09 31.45 4.40
C PRO A 52 -9.14 30.50 5.12
N LEU A 53 -9.25 29.21 4.81
CA LEU A 53 -8.31 28.17 5.20
C LEU A 53 -7.20 28.12 4.15
N ALA A 54 -6.01 28.60 4.50
CA ALA A 54 -4.84 28.49 3.65
C ALA A 54 -4.14 27.15 3.87
N MET A 55 -3.87 26.42 2.79
CA MET A 55 -2.98 25.28 2.85
C MET A 55 -1.53 25.74 2.90
N ASN A 56 -0.90 25.53 4.04
CA ASN A 56 0.52 25.77 4.18
C ASN A 56 1.29 24.54 3.69
N ALA A 57 1.73 24.57 2.42
CA ALA A 57 2.54 23.52 1.83
C ALA A 57 3.88 23.31 2.56
N ASN A 58 4.39 24.31 3.30
CA ASN A 58 5.60 24.14 4.11
C ASN A 58 5.38 23.17 5.28
N LEU A 59 4.14 22.97 5.74
CA LEU A 59 3.84 21.90 6.70
C LEU A 59 3.98 20.51 6.07
N ALA A 60 3.91 20.38 4.73
CA ALA A 60 4.13 19.13 4.02
C ALA A 60 5.62 18.84 3.74
N ILE A 61 6.50 19.83 3.93
CA ILE A 61 7.95 19.66 3.81
C ILE A 61 8.46 19.15 5.17
N GLY A 62 8.71 17.85 5.24
CA GLY A 62 9.31 17.20 6.41
C GLY A 62 10.65 16.55 6.04
N TYR A 63 11.63 16.65 6.94
CA TYR A 63 12.83 15.82 6.89
C TYR A 63 12.63 14.65 7.87
N ILE A 64 12.67 13.43 7.36
CA ILE A 64 12.46 12.21 8.13
C ILE A 64 13.68 11.32 7.96
N LYS A 65 14.22 10.85 9.09
CA LYS A 65 15.35 9.92 9.18
C LYS A 65 15.03 8.85 10.22
N ALA A 66 15.62 7.67 10.07
CA ALA A 66 15.68 6.69 11.15
C ALA A 66 16.28 7.29 12.42
N SER A 67 15.89 6.78 13.58
CA SER A 67 16.48 7.20 14.87
C SER A 67 17.94 6.76 15.04
N ASN A 68 18.35 5.71 14.33
CA ASN A 68 19.65 5.04 14.35
C ASN A 68 20.20 4.91 12.90
N PRO A 69 20.44 6.01 12.18
CA PRO A 69 20.89 5.92 10.80
C PRO A 69 22.34 5.43 10.74
N ASP A 70 22.56 4.23 10.23
CA ASP A 70 23.91 3.72 9.97
C ASP A 70 24.21 3.65 8.45
N ARG A 71 25.51 3.53 8.16
CA ARG A 71 26.00 3.46 6.79
C ARG A 71 25.38 2.26 6.09
N ALA A 72 24.74 2.53 4.96
CA ALA A 72 24.20 1.51 4.07
C ALA A 72 23.04 0.67 4.66
N ASP A 73 22.30 1.19 5.64
CA ASP A 73 21.03 0.57 6.10
C ASP A 73 19.91 0.61 5.06
N HIS A 74 20.11 1.38 3.98
CA HIS A 74 19.16 1.55 2.89
C HIS A 74 17.79 2.05 3.36
N PHE A 75 17.78 2.95 4.34
CA PHE A 75 16.56 3.65 4.74
C PHE A 75 15.91 4.33 3.54
N ALA A 76 14.59 4.19 3.43
CA ALA A 76 13.78 4.65 2.31
C ALA A 76 13.94 3.88 0.98
N GLU A 77 14.46 2.65 1.02
CA GLU A 77 14.39 1.75 -0.14
C GLU A 77 12.95 1.32 -0.46
N SER A 78 12.07 1.30 0.54
CA SER A 78 10.63 1.16 0.35
C SER A 78 9.88 2.17 1.25
N MET A 79 8.77 2.70 0.75
CA MET A 79 7.95 3.67 1.48
C MET A 79 6.46 3.52 1.15
N ALA A 80 5.61 3.79 2.13
CA ALA A 80 4.18 3.91 1.94
C ALA A 80 3.60 4.96 2.90
N VAL A 81 2.61 5.72 2.45
CA VAL A 81 1.84 6.65 3.29
C VAL A 81 0.38 6.22 3.30
N SER A 82 -0.27 6.31 4.46
CA SER A 82 -1.71 6.05 4.59
C SER A 82 -2.54 7.10 3.85
N GLU A 83 -3.75 6.73 3.43
CA GLU A 83 -4.66 7.62 2.68
C GLU A 83 -5.06 8.84 3.52
N ASP A 84 -5.15 8.69 4.85
CA ASP A 84 -5.39 9.79 5.78
C ASP A 84 -4.18 10.74 5.94
N GLY A 85 -3.01 10.39 5.40
CA GLY A 85 -1.79 11.19 5.43
C GLY A 85 -1.11 11.28 6.80
N ASN A 86 -1.52 10.45 7.77
CA ASN A 86 -1.03 10.52 9.15
C ASN A 86 -0.03 9.43 9.53
N THR A 87 0.16 8.41 8.68
CA THR A 87 1.11 7.32 8.92
C THR A 87 2.03 7.17 7.71
N LEU A 88 3.32 7.30 7.94
CA LEU A 88 4.38 7.04 6.95
C LEU A 88 5.16 5.82 7.43
N VAL A 89 5.36 4.87 6.52
CA VAL A 89 6.12 3.65 6.78
C VAL A 89 7.33 3.64 5.85
N VAL A 90 8.50 3.38 6.41
CA VAL A 90 9.77 3.43 5.68
C VAL A 90 10.59 2.18 5.96
N GLY A 91 10.93 1.42 4.92
CA GLY A 91 11.82 0.26 5.02
C GLY A 91 13.30 0.66 4.99
N ALA A 92 14.11 -0.12 5.72
CA ALA A 92 15.56 -0.07 5.72
C ALA A 92 16.08 -1.51 5.64
N THR A 93 16.24 -2.03 4.42
CA THR A 93 16.41 -3.48 4.20
C THR A 93 17.74 -4.02 4.70
N ALA A 94 18.74 -3.15 4.86
CA ALA A 94 20.10 -3.51 5.23
C ALA A 94 20.42 -3.22 6.70
N GLU A 95 19.46 -2.66 7.45
CA GLU A 95 19.56 -2.43 8.89
C GLU A 95 19.96 -3.72 9.62
N ALA A 96 20.91 -3.58 10.54
CA ALA A 96 21.70 -4.71 11.04
C ALA A 96 21.38 -5.12 12.48
N SER A 97 20.30 -4.62 13.09
CA SER A 97 19.93 -5.04 14.44
C SER A 97 19.40 -6.47 14.46
N ASN A 98 19.84 -7.23 15.44
CA ASN A 98 19.28 -8.54 15.78
C ASN A 98 18.02 -8.46 16.66
N ALA A 99 17.51 -7.26 16.95
CA ALA A 99 16.27 -7.08 17.68
C ALA A 99 15.10 -7.76 16.95
N ALA A 100 14.17 -8.33 17.72
CA ALA A 100 12.97 -8.98 17.24
C ALA A 100 11.72 -8.18 17.64
N GLY A 101 10.69 -8.22 16.79
CA GLY A 101 9.39 -7.61 17.09
C GLY A 101 9.40 -6.08 17.08
N VAL A 102 8.77 -5.47 18.08
CA VAL A 102 8.46 -4.03 18.08
C VAL A 102 9.31 -3.30 19.11
N ASN A 103 9.94 -2.20 18.69
CA ASN A 103 10.71 -1.27 19.52
C ASN A 103 11.84 -1.93 20.32
N GLY A 104 12.50 -2.94 19.75
CA GLY A 104 13.71 -3.50 20.33
C GLY A 104 14.94 -2.59 20.21
N ASP A 105 16.11 -3.10 20.58
CA ASP A 105 17.36 -2.34 20.56
C ASP A 105 17.79 -1.96 19.13
N GLN A 106 17.61 -0.68 18.81
CA GLN A 106 17.99 -0.07 17.54
C GLN A 106 19.49 0.21 17.42
N THR A 107 20.26 0.14 18.53
CA THR A 107 21.71 0.40 18.51
C THR A 107 22.52 -0.84 18.14
N ASN A 108 21.88 -2.00 18.11
CA ASN A 108 22.50 -3.25 17.73
C ASN A 108 22.82 -3.29 16.23
N ASN A 109 23.99 -3.82 15.88
CA ASN A 109 24.46 -3.97 14.51
C ASN A 109 25.03 -5.38 14.23
N ALA A 110 24.51 -6.40 14.92
CA ALA A 110 25.08 -7.75 14.93
C ALA A 110 24.58 -8.66 13.79
N LEU A 111 23.53 -8.28 13.07
CA LEU A 111 22.81 -9.12 12.12
C LEU A 111 22.54 -8.37 10.80
N ARG A 112 23.60 -8.20 10.02
CA ARG A 112 23.56 -7.52 8.71
C ARG A 112 22.39 -7.99 7.84
N GLY A 113 21.67 -7.05 7.25
CA GLY A 113 20.63 -7.35 6.29
C GLY A 113 19.38 -7.99 6.89
N ALA A 114 19.25 -8.00 8.22
CA ALA A 114 18.00 -8.40 8.87
C ALA A 114 16.87 -7.46 8.47
N GLY A 115 17.18 -6.18 8.32
CA GLY A 115 16.28 -5.14 7.88
C GLY A 115 15.33 -4.69 8.99
N ALA A 116 14.77 -3.50 8.81
CA ALA A 116 13.83 -2.87 9.72
C ALA A 116 12.78 -2.06 8.96
N VAL A 117 11.68 -1.76 9.64
CA VAL A 117 10.68 -0.79 9.18
C VAL A 117 10.46 0.25 10.27
N TYR A 118 10.48 1.52 9.88
CA TYR A 118 10.23 2.66 10.75
C TYR A 118 8.83 3.20 10.44
N VAL A 119 8.02 3.34 11.48
CA VAL A 119 6.70 3.96 11.38
C VAL A 119 6.77 5.35 11.97
N PHE A 120 6.38 6.34 11.18
CA PHE A 120 6.24 7.72 11.59
C PHE A 120 4.76 8.10 11.61
N THR A 121 4.37 8.88 12.60
CA THR A 121 3.00 9.43 12.68
C THR A 121 3.02 10.93 12.67
N ARG A 122 2.03 11.52 12.01
CA ARG A 122 1.85 12.96 11.93
C ARG A 122 0.80 13.42 12.94
N SER A 123 1.16 14.39 13.79
CA SER A 123 0.23 15.07 14.69
C SER A 123 0.49 16.56 14.66
N ALA A 124 -0.56 17.36 14.53
CA ALA A 124 -0.46 18.82 14.41
C ALA A 124 0.57 19.29 13.35
N GLY A 125 0.65 18.55 12.23
CA GLY A 125 1.60 18.83 11.15
C GLY A 125 3.02 18.30 11.36
N VAL A 126 3.37 17.79 12.55
CA VAL A 126 4.70 17.31 12.90
C VAL A 126 4.79 15.79 12.77
N TRP A 127 5.81 15.29 12.08
CA TRP A 127 6.12 13.87 12.01
C TRP A 127 7.04 13.47 13.16
N ALA A 128 6.74 12.33 13.80
CA ALA A 128 7.61 11.72 14.80
C ALA A 128 7.67 10.21 14.58
N GLN A 129 8.83 9.59 14.81
CA GLN A 129 8.95 8.14 14.81
C GLN A 129 8.10 7.59 15.95
N GLN A 130 7.15 6.74 15.59
CA GLN A 130 6.19 6.12 16.50
C GLN A 130 6.56 4.67 16.80
N ALA A 131 7.16 3.97 15.84
CA ALA A 131 7.66 2.62 16.05
C ALA A 131 8.86 2.27 15.19
N TYR A 132 9.61 1.30 15.67
CA TYR A 132 10.63 0.54 14.97
C TYR A 132 10.19 -0.92 14.95
N LEU A 133 10.06 -1.50 13.77
CA LEU A 133 9.52 -2.83 13.55
C LEU A 133 10.58 -3.75 12.96
N LYS A 134 10.62 -4.96 13.49
CA LYS A 134 11.46 -6.07 13.05
C LYS A 134 10.60 -7.30 12.84
N ALA A 135 11.06 -8.22 12.00
CA ALA A 135 10.55 -9.59 12.01
C ALA A 135 10.64 -10.16 13.45
N SER A 136 9.71 -11.02 13.84
CA SER A 136 9.80 -11.72 15.14
C SER A 136 10.90 -12.79 15.16
N ASN A 137 11.35 -13.24 13.99
CA ASN A 137 12.49 -14.12 13.76
C ASN A 137 13.52 -13.42 12.83
N PRO A 138 14.22 -12.37 13.31
CA PRO A 138 15.20 -11.67 12.50
C PRO A 138 16.31 -12.63 12.05
N MET A 139 16.65 -12.58 10.76
CA MET A 139 17.70 -13.42 10.18
C MET A 139 18.64 -12.57 9.33
N LYS A 140 19.88 -13.01 9.21
CA LYS A 140 20.84 -12.39 8.31
C LYS A 140 20.30 -12.38 6.87
N ASP A 141 20.45 -11.25 6.19
CA ASP A 141 20.04 -11.06 4.79
C ASP A 141 18.53 -11.34 4.51
N ALA A 142 17.68 -11.31 5.54
CA ALA A 142 16.23 -11.46 5.42
C ALA A 142 15.55 -10.34 4.63
N LYS A 143 16.18 -9.14 4.62
CA LYS A 143 15.69 -7.93 3.96
C LYS A 143 14.28 -7.55 4.41
N PHE A 144 14.00 -7.64 5.72
CA PHE A 144 12.73 -7.16 6.25
C PHE A 144 12.58 -5.66 5.92
N GLY A 145 11.42 -5.29 5.37
CA GLY A 145 11.22 -3.96 4.80
C GLY A 145 11.54 -3.86 3.30
N SER A 146 11.78 -4.96 2.59
CA SER A 146 12.03 -4.93 1.13
C SER A 146 10.83 -4.45 0.33
N SER A 147 9.63 -4.59 0.89
CA SER A 147 8.43 -3.94 0.40
C SER A 147 7.52 -3.62 1.58
N VAL A 148 6.75 -2.55 1.49
CA VAL A 148 5.80 -2.13 2.54
C VAL A 148 4.49 -1.66 1.92
N SER A 149 3.38 -1.93 2.59
CA SER A 149 2.07 -1.37 2.25
C SER A 149 1.26 -1.14 3.51
N VAL A 150 0.53 -0.03 3.59
CA VAL A 150 -0.26 0.37 4.76
C VAL A 150 -1.71 0.62 4.37
N SER A 151 -2.66 0.26 5.22
CA SER A 151 -4.09 0.52 5.02
C SER A 151 -4.41 2.03 5.05
N ALA A 152 -5.59 2.39 4.56
CA ALA A 152 -6.03 3.78 4.44
C ALA A 152 -6.07 4.51 5.79
N ASP A 153 -6.40 3.79 6.87
CA ASP A 153 -6.45 4.28 8.24
C ASP A 153 -5.10 4.22 8.98
N GLY A 154 -4.05 3.72 8.33
CA GLY A 154 -2.72 3.60 8.94
C GLY A 154 -2.57 2.48 9.97
N ASN A 155 -3.57 1.62 10.18
CA ASN A 155 -3.58 0.65 11.29
C ASN A 155 -3.22 -0.78 10.90
N THR A 156 -3.15 -1.11 9.61
CA THR A 156 -2.66 -2.42 9.13
C THR A 156 -1.46 -2.18 8.21
N LEU A 157 -0.35 -2.85 8.48
CA LEU A 157 0.89 -2.75 7.73
C LEU A 157 1.35 -4.15 7.31
N ALA A 158 1.56 -4.36 6.01
CA ALA A 158 2.21 -5.54 5.48
C ALA A 158 3.68 -5.21 5.13
N VAL A 159 4.60 -6.03 5.60
CA VAL A 159 6.03 -5.87 5.39
C VAL A 159 6.61 -7.11 4.73
N GLY A 160 7.17 -6.95 3.54
CA GLY A 160 7.91 -8.01 2.86
C GLY A 160 9.31 -8.23 3.43
N ALA A 161 9.71 -9.49 3.51
CA ALA A 161 11.06 -9.95 3.80
C ALA A 161 11.47 -10.96 2.72
N SER A 162 11.82 -10.45 1.54
CA SER A 162 12.07 -11.28 0.36
C SER A 162 13.28 -12.23 0.49
N GLY A 163 14.16 -11.99 1.45
CA GLY A 163 15.29 -12.87 1.80
C GLY A 163 15.02 -13.76 3.01
N GLU A 164 13.81 -13.81 3.54
CA GLU A 164 13.46 -14.66 4.68
C GLU A 164 13.67 -16.15 4.33
N GLY A 165 14.40 -16.84 5.20
CA GLY A 165 14.94 -18.18 4.94
C GLY A 165 14.12 -19.36 5.49
N GLY A 166 13.03 -19.11 6.20
CA GLY A 166 12.31 -20.15 6.93
C GLY A 166 11.54 -21.11 6.03
N GLU A 167 11.51 -22.39 6.39
CA GLU A 167 10.98 -23.45 5.51
C GLU A 167 9.50 -23.76 5.71
N SER A 168 8.84 -23.12 6.68
CA SER A 168 7.41 -23.30 6.89
C SER A 168 6.60 -22.86 5.67
N GLN A 169 5.35 -23.30 5.60
CA GLN A 169 4.43 -22.96 4.51
C GLN A 169 3.15 -22.37 5.09
N GLY A 170 2.46 -21.59 4.26
CA GLY A 170 1.19 -20.98 4.67
C GLY A 170 1.37 -19.90 5.74
N ILE A 171 0.38 -19.80 6.62
CA ILE A 171 0.21 -18.67 7.53
C ILE A 171 0.44 -19.14 8.97
N ASN A 172 1.23 -18.36 9.73
CA ASN A 172 1.58 -18.60 11.12
C ASN A 172 2.23 -19.97 11.36
N GLY A 173 3.01 -20.44 10.39
CA GLY A 173 3.87 -21.61 10.55
C GLY A 173 5.02 -21.36 11.54
N ASP A 174 5.83 -22.39 11.75
CA ASP A 174 7.01 -22.31 12.61
C ASP A 174 8.01 -21.27 12.06
N GLN A 175 8.31 -20.27 12.89
CA GLN A 175 9.24 -19.17 12.60
C GLN A 175 10.66 -19.44 13.15
N SER A 176 10.84 -20.51 13.92
CA SER A 176 12.14 -20.92 14.47
C SER A 176 12.98 -21.73 13.49
N ASN A 177 12.34 -22.35 12.48
CA ASN A 177 13.05 -23.06 11.42
C ASN A 177 13.74 -22.05 10.49
N VAL A 178 15.05 -21.89 10.67
CA VAL A 178 15.91 -21.00 9.87
C VAL A 178 16.63 -21.82 8.79
N GLY A 179 16.20 -21.64 7.54
CA GLY A 179 16.88 -22.18 6.36
C GLY A 179 17.64 -21.12 5.58
N THR A 180 18.41 -21.53 4.58
CA THR A 180 19.12 -20.62 3.65
C THR A 180 18.48 -20.60 2.26
N SER A 181 17.21 -20.99 2.17
CA SER A 181 16.52 -21.25 0.91
C SER A 181 15.86 -20.00 0.31
N TYR A 182 15.85 -18.88 1.03
CA TYR A 182 15.22 -17.61 0.62
C TYR A 182 13.81 -17.74 0.00
N PRO A 183 12.89 -18.55 0.57
CA PRO A 183 11.51 -18.60 0.10
C PRO A 183 10.81 -17.25 0.22
N GLY A 184 11.24 -16.42 1.19
CA GLY A 184 10.62 -15.14 1.51
C GLY A 184 9.41 -15.29 2.42
N ALA A 185 8.99 -14.16 2.98
CA ALA A 185 7.80 -14.04 3.82
C ALA A 185 7.23 -12.61 3.79
N VAL A 186 6.02 -12.46 4.31
CA VAL A 186 5.40 -11.18 4.66
C VAL A 186 4.98 -11.22 6.12
N TYR A 187 5.19 -10.13 6.83
CA TYR A 187 4.74 -9.95 8.21
C TYR A 187 3.65 -8.89 8.21
N VAL A 188 2.50 -9.21 8.79
CA VAL A 188 1.40 -8.25 8.97
C VAL A 188 1.44 -7.75 10.39
N PHE A 189 1.42 -6.43 10.55
CA PHE A 189 1.30 -5.76 11.83
C PHE A 189 -0.02 -5.01 11.89
N SER A 190 -0.62 -4.99 13.09
CA SER A 190 -1.76 -4.12 13.38
C SER A 190 -1.46 -3.16 14.51
N ARG A 191 -2.09 -1.99 14.43
CA ARG A 191 -2.01 -0.93 15.42
C ARG A 191 -3.31 -0.83 16.19
N SER A 192 -3.23 -0.91 17.51
CA SER A 192 -4.36 -0.67 18.41
C SER A 192 -3.90 0.13 19.62
N GLY A 193 -4.68 1.15 20.01
CA GLY A 193 -4.33 2.02 21.14
C GLY A 193 -2.96 2.69 21.02
N GLY A 194 -2.47 2.90 19.78
CA GLY A 194 -1.13 3.45 19.52
C GLY A 194 0.03 2.44 19.60
N ALA A 195 -0.21 1.19 19.96
CA ALA A 195 0.79 0.12 19.97
C ALA A 195 0.72 -0.74 18.71
N TRP A 196 1.87 -1.08 18.14
CA TRP A 196 1.98 -2.04 17.04
C TRP A 196 2.24 -3.45 17.58
N ALA A 197 1.63 -4.45 16.96
CA ALA A 197 1.90 -5.86 17.22
C ALA A 197 1.92 -6.64 15.90
N GLN A 198 2.74 -7.69 15.83
CA GLN A 198 2.69 -8.63 14.70
C GLN A 198 1.39 -9.43 14.81
N GLU A 199 0.56 -9.34 13.78
CA GLU A 199 -0.71 -10.06 13.64
C GLU A 199 -0.52 -11.39 12.91
N ALA A 200 0.32 -11.41 11.88
CA ALA A 200 0.54 -12.62 11.08
C ALA A 200 1.95 -12.73 10.50
N TYR A 201 2.38 -13.97 10.33
CA TYR A 201 3.52 -14.37 9.50
C TYR A 201 2.98 -15.14 8.30
N VAL A 202 3.21 -14.63 7.09
CA VAL A 202 2.56 -15.10 5.87
C VAL A 202 3.62 -15.58 4.89
N LYS A 203 3.47 -16.82 4.44
CA LYS A 203 4.23 -17.41 3.34
C LYS A 203 3.26 -17.99 2.33
N ALA A 204 3.74 -18.21 1.10
CA ALA A 204 2.99 -18.96 0.11
C ALA A 204 2.66 -20.37 0.64
N SER A 205 1.43 -20.85 0.38
CA SER A 205 1.01 -22.22 0.68
C SER A 205 1.90 -23.28 0.06
N ASN A 206 2.49 -22.98 -1.09
CA ASN A 206 3.40 -23.82 -1.85
C ASN A 206 4.85 -23.30 -1.85
N SER A 207 5.25 -22.61 -0.77
CA SER A 207 6.57 -21.99 -0.64
C SER A 207 7.72 -22.95 -0.98
N LYS A 208 8.68 -22.48 -1.76
CA LYS A 208 9.92 -23.21 -2.10
C LYS A 208 11.12 -22.26 -2.16
N VAL A 209 12.29 -22.89 -2.22
CA VAL A 209 13.58 -22.24 -2.42
C VAL A 209 13.50 -21.19 -3.53
N GLY A 210 13.99 -19.98 -3.25
CA GLY A 210 14.18 -18.92 -4.23
C GLY A 210 12.90 -18.21 -4.67
N PHE A 211 11.73 -18.49 -4.10
CA PHE A 211 10.48 -17.82 -4.46
C PHE A 211 10.53 -16.31 -4.24
N LYS A 212 11.29 -15.87 -3.23
CA LYS A 212 11.40 -14.46 -2.82
C LYS A 212 10.01 -13.84 -2.59
N PHE A 213 9.10 -14.61 -1.99
CA PHE A 213 7.78 -14.14 -1.60
C PHE A 213 7.90 -12.90 -0.70
N GLY A 214 7.06 -11.89 -0.92
CA GLY A 214 7.19 -10.59 -0.25
C GLY A 214 8.13 -9.62 -0.96
N SER A 215 8.56 -9.92 -2.19
CA SER A 215 9.30 -8.94 -3.03
C SER A 215 8.44 -7.72 -3.39
N ALA A 216 7.11 -7.89 -3.43
CA ALA A 216 6.14 -6.81 -3.53
C ALA A 216 4.93 -7.15 -2.67
N VAL A 217 4.35 -6.15 -2.02
CA VAL A 217 3.12 -6.29 -1.22
C VAL A 217 2.18 -5.12 -1.51
N ALA A 218 0.88 -5.39 -1.54
CA ALA A 218 -0.16 -4.38 -1.65
C ALA A 218 -1.34 -4.74 -0.75
N LEU A 219 -1.78 -3.80 0.09
CA LEU A 219 -3.00 -3.91 0.89
C LEU A 219 -4.15 -3.15 0.24
N SER A 220 -5.37 -3.65 0.40
CA SER A 220 -6.58 -2.88 0.15
C SER A 220 -6.74 -1.74 1.18
N SER A 221 -7.52 -0.71 0.84
CA SER A 221 -7.77 0.43 1.74
C SER A 221 -8.27 0.01 3.13
N ASN A 222 -9.10 -1.03 3.22
CA ASN A 222 -9.60 -1.56 4.50
C ASN A 222 -8.65 -2.55 5.20
N GLY A 223 -7.45 -2.80 4.64
CA GLY A 223 -6.45 -3.71 5.19
C GLY A 223 -6.83 -5.19 5.20
N ASN A 224 -7.92 -5.59 4.54
CA ASN A 224 -8.45 -6.96 4.60
C ASN A 224 -8.16 -7.81 3.36
N VAL A 225 -7.54 -7.25 2.32
CA VAL A 225 -7.04 -7.98 1.15
C VAL A 225 -5.58 -7.64 0.98
N MET A 226 -4.75 -8.65 0.76
CA MET A 226 -3.34 -8.49 0.51
C MET A 226 -2.96 -9.23 -0.76
N ALA A 227 -2.24 -8.56 -1.67
CA ALA A 227 -1.57 -9.19 -2.80
C ALA A 227 -0.06 -9.24 -2.54
N VAL A 228 0.57 -10.37 -2.82
CA VAL A 228 2.00 -10.59 -2.58
C VAL A 228 2.69 -11.17 -3.81
N GLY A 229 3.77 -10.53 -4.25
CA GLY A 229 4.61 -11.02 -5.34
C GLY A 229 5.68 -12.01 -4.88
N ALA A 230 5.86 -13.07 -5.66
CA ALA A 230 6.94 -14.04 -5.53
C ALA A 230 7.59 -14.27 -6.92
N PRO A 231 8.58 -13.46 -7.31
CA PRO A 231 9.13 -13.48 -8.67
C PRO A 231 9.86 -14.79 -9.02
N GLY A 232 10.36 -15.54 -8.02
CA GLY A 232 10.98 -16.84 -8.25
C GLY A 232 10.00 -18.01 -8.18
N ALA A 233 8.69 -17.76 -8.01
CA ALA A 233 7.71 -18.82 -7.89
C ALA A 233 7.71 -19.72 -9.13
N SER A 234 7.82 -21.01 -8.87
CA SER A 234 7.76 -22.07 -9.88
C SER A 234 6.45 -22.81 -9.71
N VAL A 235 5.59 -22.72 -10.71
CA VAL A 235 4.20 -23.19 -10.65
C VAL A 235 3.91 -24.12 -11.82
N SER A 236 3.22 -25.23 -11.55
CA SER A 236 2.82 -26.21 -12.57
C SER A 236 3.97 -26.72 -13.45
N GLY A 237 5.14 -26.97 -12.84
CA GLY A 237 6.33 -27.49 -13.53
C GLY A 237 7.14 -26.46 -14.33
N ASN A 238 6.70 -25.21 -14.41
CA ASN A 238 7.45 -24.13 -15.04
C ASN A 238 8.31 -23.42 -14.01
N THR A 239 9.61 -23.33 -14.26
CA THR A 239 10.57 -22.72 -13.35
C THR A 239 10.55 -21.19 -13.49
N SER A 240 10.45 -20.49 -12.36
CA SER A 240 10.66 -19.04 -12.25
C SER A 240 9.79 -18.14 -13.13
N LEU A 241 8.52 -18.52 -13.38
CA LEU A 241 7.56 -17.62 -14.05
C LEU A 241 7.10 -16.47 -13.14
N GLY A 242 7.28 -16.64 -11.83
CA GLY A 242 6.72 -15.74 -10.83
C GLY A 242 5.23 -15.98 -10.61
N ALA A 243 4.74 -15.54 -9.46
CA ALA A 243 3.34 -15.60 -9.11
C ALA A 243 2.95 -14.42 -8.21
N ALA A 244 1.66 -14.07 -8.22
CA ALA A 244 1.04 -13.14 -7.30
C ALA A 244 0.00 -13.87 -6.46
N TYR A 245 0.15 -13.86 -5.15
CA TYR A 245 -0.73 -14.54 -4.21
C TYR A 245 -1.71 -13.55 -3.61
N VAL A 246 -2.97 -13.94 -3.46
CA VAL A 246 -4.04 -13.11 -2.88
C VAL A 246 -4.50 -13.72 -1.57
N PHE A 247 -4.48 -12.91 -0.52
CA PHE A 247 -4.92 -13.27 0.82
C PHE A 247 -6.09 -12.38 1.24
N THR A 248 -7.00 -12.94 2.03
CA THR A 248 -8.09 -12.20 2.67
C THR A 248 -8.05 -12.38 4.18
N ARG A 249 -8.37 -11.31 4.90
CA ARG A 249 -8.54 -11.30 6.35
C ARG A 249 -10.02 -11.32 6.70
N THR A 250 -10.44 -12.26 7.53
CA THR A 250 -11.79 -12.31 8.09
C THR A 250 -11.70 -12.60 9.58
N SER A 251 -12.32 -11.74 10.39
CA SER A 251 -12.30 -11.84 11.86
C SER A 251 -10.89 -11.98 12.46
N GLY A 252 -9.91 -11.25 11.91
CA GLY A 252 -8.51 -11.27 12.36
C GLY A 252 -7.66 -12.42 11.80
N THR A 253 -8.24 -13.33 11.01
CA THR A 253 -7.51 -14.47 10.45
C THR A 253 -7.27 -14.27 8.95
N TRP A 254 -6.01 -14.40 8.53
CA TRP A 254 -5.64 -14.39 7.12
C TRP A 254 -5.78 -15.79 6.50
N ALA A 255 -6.21 -15.84 5.24
CA ALA A 255 -6.25 -17.05 4.43
C ALA A 255 -5.81 -16.75 2.99
N GLU A 256 -4.99 -17.62 2.41
CA GLU A 256 -4.67 -17.59 0.98
C GLU A 256 -5.93 -17.99 0.19
N GLN A 257 -6.38 -17.13 -0.73
CA GLN A 257 -7.54 -17.39 -1.57
C GLN A 257 -7.16 -18.03 -2.89
N THR A 258 -6.11 -17.51 -3.51
CA THR A 258 -5.62 -17.98 -4.81
C THR A 258 -4.22 -17.44 -5.06
N PHE A 259 -3.56 -17.99 -6.07
CA PHE A 259 -2.39 -17.38 -6.68
C PHE A 259 -2.58 -17.29 -8.20
N LEU A 260 -2.05 -16.22 -8.76
CA LEU A 260 -2.09 -15.87 -10.17
C LEU A 260 -0.71 -16.10 -10.76
N ILE A 261 -0.65 -16.71 -11.93
CA ILE A 261 0.56 -16.87 -12.72
C ILE A 261 0.37 -16.18 -14.07
N PRO A 262 1.47 -15.79 -14.76
CA PRO A 262 1.37 -15.37 -16.15
C PRO A 262 0.65 -16.45 -16.97
N SER A 263 -0.32 -16.06 -17.79
CA SER A 263 -1.00 -17.03 -18.66
C SER A 263 -0.01 -17.59 -19.68
N GLN A 264 -0.10 -18.90 -19.93
CA GLN A 264 0.69 -19.61 -20.95
C GLN A 264 0.33 -19.14 -22.39
N ASP A 265 -0.73 -18.35 -22.54
CA ASP A 265 -1.25 -17.91 -23.83
C ASP A 265 -0.34 -16.89 -24.55
N TRP A 266 0.62 -16.27 -23.86
CA TRP A 266 1.53 -15.29 -24.48
C TRP A 266 2.50 -15.91 -25.49
N ALA A 267 2.85 -17.19 -25.37
CA ALA A 267 3.81 -17.84 -26.28
C ALA A 267 3.28 -18.01 -27.73
N GLY A 268 1.99 -17.75 -27.98
CA GLY A 268 1.34 -17.91 -29.30
C GLY A 268 0.86 -16.62 -29.97
N HIS A 269 0.90 -15.45 -29.30
CA HIS A 269 0.37 -14.20 -29.85
C HIS A 269 1.36 -13.57 -30.86
N ARG A 270 1.38 -14.10 -32.09
CA ARG A 270 1.69 -13.26 -33.25
C ARG A 270 0.56 -12.24 -33.38
N HIS A 271 0.87 -10.95 -33.36
CA HIS A 271 -0.05 -9.87 -33.74
C HIS A 271 -0.60 -10.13 -35.14
N ARG A 272 -1.66 -10.94 -35.25
CA ARG A 272 -2.55 -10.91 -36.39
C ARG A 272 -3.48 -9.75 -36.12
N ARG A 273 -3.21 -8.60 -36.73
CA ARG A 273 -4.21 -7.56 -36.94
C ARG A 273 -5.43 -8.26 -37.56
N ARG A 274 -6.51 -8.45 -36.79
CA ARG A 274 -7.80 -8.78 -37.38
C ARG A 274 -8.49 -7.44 -37.67
N PRO A 275 -8.81 -7.14 -38.94
CA PRO A 275 -9.63 -5.99 -39.26
C PRO A 275 -11.08 -6.29 -38.85
N ASP A 276 -11.72 -5.28 -38.27
CA ASP A 276 -13.14 -5.12 -38.00
C ASP A 276 -14.02 -6.38 -37.94
N ARG A 277 -14.35 -6.82 -36.72
CA ARG A 277 -15.66 -7.37 -36.44
C ARG A 277 -16.22 -6.79 -35.14
N GLN A 278 -17.32 -6.09 -35.31
CA GLN A 278 -18.31 -5.65 -34.33
C GLN A 278 -18.34 -6.53 -33.06
N LEU A 279 -18.07 -5.92 -31.90
CA LEU A 279 -18.19 -6.53 -30.59
C LEU A 279 -19.67 -6.80 -30.27
N GLY A 280 -20.09 -8.06 -30.34
CA GLY A 280 -21.31 -8.54 -29.70
C GLY A 280 -21.07 -8.75 -28.20
N LEU A 281 -21.86 -8.11 -27.35
CA LEU A 281 -21.83 -8.33 -25.89
C LEU A 281 -22.35 -9.73 -25.55
N GLU A 282 -21.47 -10.65 -25.16
CA GLU A 282 -21.86 -11.80 -24.33
C GLU A 282 -21.67 -11.45 -22.85
N ARG A 283 -22.78 -11.37 -22.11
CA ARG A 283 -22.75 -11.31 -20.64
C ARG A 283 -22.42 -12.70 -20.10
N ARG A 284 -21.16 -12.95 -19.74
CA ARG A 284 -20.82 -13.99 -18.76
C ARG A 284 -20.56 -13.34 -17.41
N ARG A 285 -21.32 -13.77 -16.39
CA ARG A 285 -21.09 -13.40 -14.99
C ARG A 285 -19.73 -13.95 -14.57
N GLY A 286 -18.76 -13.06 -14.42
CA GLY A 286 -17.41 -13.37 -13.98
C GLY A 286 -16.71 -12.07 -13.69
N VAL A 287 -16.06 -11.98 -12.54
CA VAL A 287 -15.39 -10.79 -12.02
C VAL A 287 -14.34 -10.32 -13.04
N CYS A 288 -14.57 -9.17 -13.69
CA CYS A 288 -13.54 -8.46 -14.44
C CYS A 288 -12.66 -7.69 -13.45
N VAL A 289 -11.49 -8.23 -13.12
CA VAL A 289 -10.40 -7.41 -12.57
C VAL A 289 -9.62 -6.87 -13.75
N TYR A 290 -9.79 -5.58 -14.05
CA TYR A 290 -8.94 -4.89 -15.03
C TYR A 290 -7.54 -4.73 -14.44
N ALA A 291 -6.53 -5.26 -15.13
CA ALA A 291 -5.15 -4.86 -14.90
C ALA A 291 -4.97 -3.44 -15.47
N PHE A 292 -4.80 -2.45 -14.59
CA PHE A 292 -4.47 -1.09 -15.02
C PHE A 292 -3.03 -1.04 -15.50
N TRP A 293 -2.86 -0.66 -16.77
CA TRP A 293 -1.62 -0.09 -17.29
C TRP A 293 -1.83 1.43 -17.34
N HIS A 294 -0.88 2.21 -16.83
CA HIS A 294 -0.89 3.66 -16.94
C HIS A 294 -0.94 4.09 -18.41
N CYS A 295 -1.94 4.86 -18.79
CA CYS A 295 -1.85 5.81 -19.90
C CYS A 295 -1.96 7.21 -19.31
N LEU A 296 -0.88 7.97 -19.42
CA LEU A 296 -0.88 9.43 -19.27
C LEU A 296 -1.74 10.05 -20.39
N ASP A 297 -2.44 11.11 -20.02
CA ASP A 297 -3.04 12.17 -20.85
C ASP A 297 -4.11 11.78 -21.89
N ALA A 298 -5.38 12.05 -21.53
CA ALA A 298 -6.32 12.75 -22.40
C ALA A 298 -7.50 13.30 -21.57
N VAL A 299 -7.42 14.59 -21.26
CA VAL A 299 -8.60 15.41 -20.92
C VAL A 299 -9.42 15.54 -22.20
N SER A 300 -10.64 14.99 -22.21
CA SER A 300 -11.71 15.42 -23.11
C SER A 300 -13.03 15.36 -22.37
N LEU A 301 -13.60 16.55 -22.19
CA LEU A 301 -14.97 16.82 -21.78
C LEU A 301 -15.96 16.12 -22.73
N CYS A 302 -17.00 15.51 -22.17
CA CYS A 302 -18.30 15.39 -22.85
C CYS A 302 -19.41 15.60 -21.82
N GLU A 303 -19.95 16.82 -21.83
CA GLU A 303 -21.30 17.13 -21.37
C GLU A 303 -22.32 16.53 -22.36
N GLY A 304 -23.48 16.09 -21.87
CA GLY A 304 -24.75 16.20 -22.61
C GLY A 304 -25.10 15.15 -23.67
N GLU A 305 -26.21 14.46 -23.38
CA GLU A 305 -27.28 14.00 -24.29
C GLU A 305 -27.06 12.87 -25.32
N GLN A 306 -27.79 11.77 -25.04
CA GLN A 306 -28.49 10.82 -25.92
C GLN A 306 -28.23 10.86 -27.44
N CYS A 307 -28.04 9.68 -28.04
CA CYS A 307 -28.92 9.22 -29.13
C CYS A 307 -28.95 7.69 -29.33
N ARG A 308 -30.13 7.23 -29.72
CA ARG A 308 -30.64 5.85 -29.79
C ARG A 308 -30.01 5.02 -30.92
N GLY A 309 -30.11 3.70 -30.76
CA GLY A 309 -29.57 2.73 -31.71
C GLY A 309 -30.30 2.59 -33.04
N ALA A 310 -29.61 1.89 -33.93
CA ALA A 310 -30.10 0.94 -34.91
C ALA A 310 -29.06 -0.20 -34.97
#